data_AF-A0A9P6G2Z5-F1
#
_entry.id   AF-A0A9P6G2Z5-F1
#
_cell.length_a   1.000
_cell.length_b   1.000
_cell.length_c   1.000
_cell.angle_alpha   90.00
_cell.angle_beta   90.00
_cell.angle_gamma   90.00
#
_symmetry.space_group_name_H-M   'P 1'
#
loop_
_entity.id
_entity.type
_entity.pdbx_description
1 polymer ?
#
loop_
_entity_poly.entity_id
_entity_poly.type
_entity_poly.pdbx_seq_one_letter_code
_entity_poly.pdbx_strand_id
1 'polypeptide(L)'
;MCHNLFTDDIVFVDLDPSQEYKSSVLSGLRPEVVLEICTRALSFWTYQTAQEAKLQELNQKTLEEKIRHLEKQLQWTTREMNSEIAGCRETTAGKAELLRDV
;
A
#
# COMPACT_ATOMS: atom_id res chain seq x y z
N MET A 1 -12.21 -3.55 -1.25
CA MET A 1 -12.02 -4.85 -0.55
C MET A 1 -10.56 -5.28 -0.70
N CYS A 2 -9.73 -4.95 0.28
CA CYS A 2 -8.41 -5.54 0.57
C CYS A 2 -8.22 -5.43 2.10
N HIS A 3 -9.15 -6.01 2.85
CA HIS A 3 -9.00 -6.32 4.27
C HIS A 3 -8.55 -7.80 4.28
N ASN A 4 -7.59 -8.19 5.12
CA ASN A 4 -7.01 -9.55 5.25
C ASN A 4 -5.70 -9.84 4.51
N LEU A 5 -4.61 -9.12 4.80
CA LEU A 5 -3.28 -9.73 4.57
C LEU A 5 -2.43 -9.96 5.82
N PHE A 6 -2.82 -9.53 7.03
CA PHE A 6 -1.93 -9.64 8.20
C PHE A 6 -2.64 -9.70 9.57
N THR A 7 -3.87 -10.21 9.68
CA THR A 7 -4.60 -10.16 10.96
C THR A 7 -4.49 -11.41 11.83
N ASP A 8 -4.09 -12.57 11.29
CA ASP A 8 -4.10 -13.82 12.08
C ASP A 8 -2.77 -14.17 12.76
N ASP A 9 -1.63 -13.60 12.33
CA ASP A 9 -0.31 -13.97 12.89
C ASP A 9 0.36 -12.87 13.73
N ILE A 10 -0.20 -11.66 13.78
CA ILE A 10 0.38 -10.53 14.51
C ILE A 10 -0.57 -10.12 15.64
N VAL A 11 -0.30 -10.62 16.84
CA VAL A 11 -1.01 -10.17 18.05
C VAL A 11 -0.49 -8.79 18.44
N PHE A 12 -1.30 -7.76 18.24
CA PHE A 12 -1.06 -6.44 18.81
C PHE A 12 -1.48 -6.45 20.28
N VAL A 13 -0.52 -6.57 21.18
CA VAL A 13 -0.77 -6.41 22.62
C VAL A 13 -0.26 -5.03 23.04
N ASP A 14 -1.18 -4.09 23.21
CA ASP A 14 -0.88 -2.85 23.91
C ASP A 14 -1.04 -3.11 25.41
N LEU A 15 0.10 -3.26 26.08
CA LEU A 15 0.16 -3.35 27.53
C LEU A 15 0.27 -1.92 28.02
N ASP A 16 -0.85 -1.35 28.48
CA ASP A 16 -0.85 -0.09 29.25
C ASP A 16 -0.92 -0.39 30.76
N PRO A 17 0.15 -0.92 31.40
CA PRO A 17 0.11 -1.18 32.82
C PRO A 17 0.25 0.10 33.63
N SER A 18 -0.36 0.11 34.81
CA SER A 18 -0.25 1.23 35.75
C SER A 18 1.20 1.47 36.20
N GLN A 19 1.48 2.68 36.68
CA GLN A 19 2.82 3.04 37.16
C GLN A 19 3.23 2.24 38.41
N GLU A 20 2.25 1.89 39.25
CA GLU A 20 2.45 1.05 40.43
C GLU A 20 2.86 -0.35 40.01
N TYR A 21 2.25 -0.91 38.97
CA TYR A 21 2.63 -2.21 38.43
C TYR A 21 4.04 -2.19 37.83
N LYS A 22 4.36 -1.18 37.02
CA LYS A 22 5.72 -0.98 36.47
C LYS A 22 6.76 -0.92 37.59
N SER A 23 6.50 -0.12 38.62
CA SER A 23 7.39 0.03 39.78
C SER A 23 7.53 -1.27 40.57
N SER A 24 6.43 -2.00 40.77
CA SER A 24 6.43 -3.29 41.47
C SER A 24 7.27 -4.33 40.74
N VAL A 25 7.17 -4.42 39.41
CA VAL A 25 7.93 -5.39 38.60
C VAL A 25 9.43 -5.07 38.61
N LEU A 26 9.80 -3.80 38.66
CA LEU A 26 11.21 -3.37 38.69
C LEU A 26 11.83 -3.40 40.08
N SER A 27 11.01 -3.36 41.14
CA SER A 27 11.49 -3.34 42.52
C SER A 27 12.28 -4.60 42.88
N GLY A 28 13.42 -4.42 43.57
CA GLY A 28 14.29 -5.52 44.00
C GLY A 28 15.20 -6.08 42.90
N LEU A 29 15.08 -5.64 41.65
CA LEU A 29 16.02 -5.99 40.59
C LEU A 29 17.32 -5.19 40.74
N ARG A 30 18.45 -5.84 40.41
CA ARG A 30 19.73 -5.15 40.33
C ARG A 30 19.76 -4.22 39.11
N PRO A 31 20.48 -3.10 39.15
CA PRO A 31 20.57 -2.15 38.04
C PRO A 31 20.96 -2.79 36.71
N GLU A 32 21.86 -3.78 36.72
CA GLU A 32 22.30 -4.48 35.52
C GLU A 32 21.16 -5.22 34.82
N VAL A 33 20.27 -5.86 35.59
CA VAL A 33 19.11 -6.59 35.06
C VAL A 33 18.10 -5.61 34.45
N VAL A 34 17.88 -4.47 35.11
CA VAL A 34 16.99 -3.42 34.57
C VAL A 34 17.52 -2.90 33.23
N LEU A 35 18.84 -2.66 33.14
CA LEU A 35 19.48 -2.24 31.90
C LEU A 35 19.35 -3.29 30.79
N GLU A 36 19.58 -4.57 31.10
CA GLU A 36 19.39 -5.67 30.13
C GLU A 36 17.96 -5.71 29.58
N ILE A 37 16.94 -5.55 30.44
CA ILE A 37 15.54 -5.49 30.03
C ILE A 37 15.31 -4.30 29.08
N CYS A 38 15.77 -3.11 29.46
CA CYS A 38 15.64 -1.91 28.63
C CYS A 38 16.34 -2.08 27.27
N THR A 39 17.56 -2.62 27.23
CA THR A 39 18.28 -2.86 25.98
C THR A 39 17.53 -3.81 25.06
N ARG A 40 16.97 -4.90 25.60
CA ARG A 40 16.17 -5.86 24.81
C ARG A 40 14.90 -5.22 24.27
N ALA A 41 14.18 -4.47 25.10
CA ALA A 41 12.97 -3.76 24.71
C ALA A 41 13.25 -2.74 23.59
N LEU A 42 14.30 -1.93 23.74
CA LEU A 42 14.71 -0.96 22.72
C LEU A 42 15.13 -1.64 21.41
N SER A 43 15.92 -2.71 21.49
CA SER A 43 16.34 -3.47 20.30
C SER A 43 15.14 -4.03 19.54
N PHE A 44 14.16 -4.56 20.27
CA PHE A 44 12.92 -5.06 19.69
C PHE A 44 12.11 -3.94 19.04
N TRP A 45 11.95 -2.79 19.72
CA TRP A 45 11.28 -1.63 19.15
C TRP A 45 11.97 -1.13 17.87
N THR A 46 13.30 -1.00 17.88
CA THR A 46 14.06 -0.63 16.68
C THR A 46 13.85 -1.61 15.52
N TYR A 47 13.84 -2.91 15.81
CA TYR A 47 13.52 -3.93 14.81
C TYR A 47 12.11 -3.77 14.25
N GLN A 48 11.11 -3.56 15.10
CA GLN A 48 9.73 -3.32 14.67
C GLN A 48 9.62 -2.10 13.76
N THR A 49 10.19 -0.95 14.16
CA THR A 49 10.17 0.28 13.36
C THR A 49 10.85 0.09 12.00
N ALA A 50 11.99 -0.61 11.95
CA ALA A 50 12.66 -0.89 10.68
C ALA A 50 11.82 -1.80 9.76
N GLN A 51 11.16 -2.80 10.33
CA GLN A 51 10.31 -3.72 9.58
C GLN A 51 9.04 -3.02 9.06
N GLU A 52 8.44 -2.12 9.84
CA GLU A 52 7.31 -1.29 9.41
C GLU A 52 7.69 -0.38 8.24
N ALA A 53 8.85 0.26 8.29
CA ALA A 53 9.34 1.10 7.18
C ALA A 53 9.50 0.28 5.89
N LYS A 54 10.07 -0.92 5.99
CA LYS A 54 10.21 -1.84 4.84
C LYS A 54 8.86 -2.28 4.28
N LEU A 55 7.89 -2.59 5.14
CA LEU A 55 6.54 -2.94 4.71
C LEU A 55 5.86 -1.77 3.98
N GLN A 56 6.00 -0.55 4.49
CA GLN A 56 5.49 0.65 3.83
C GLN A 56 6.11 0.84 2.44
N GLU A 57 7.42 0.62 2.29
CA GLU A 57 8.10 0.69 0.98
C GLU A 57 7.54 -0.35 -0.02
N LEU A 58 7.29 -1.58 0.42
CA LEU A 58 6.69 -2.63 -0.43
C LEU A 58 5.26 -2.26 -0.86
N ASN A 59 4.47 -1.71 0.06
CA ASN A 59 3.12 -1.23 -0.23
C ASN A 59 3.14 -0.07 -1.24
N GLN A 60 4.09 0.87 -1.11
CA GLN A 60 4.29 1.96 -2.06
C GLN A 60 4.60 1.43 -3.46
N LYS A 61 5.58 0.52 -3.60
CA LYS A 61 5.92 -0.10 -4.90
C LYS A 61 4.73 -0.79 -5.54
N THR A 62 3.99 -1.56 -4.75
CA THR A 62 2.77 -2.24 -5.22
C THR A 62 1.71 -1.25 -5.71
N LEU A 63 1.53 -0.12 -5.01
CA LEU A 63 0.58 0.90 -5.40
C LEU A 63 1.01 1.62 -6.69
N GLU A 64 2.29 1.94 -6.81
CA GLU A 64 2.84 2.53 -8.04
C GLU A 64 2.68 1.61 -9.26
N GLU A 65 2.88 0.30 -9.09
CA GLU A 65 2.64 -0.68 -10.16
C GLU A 65 1.18 -0.69 -10.62
N LYS A 66 0.23 -0.62 -9.67
CA LYS A 66 -1.20 -0.55 -9.97
C LYS A 66 -1.54 0.74 -10.72
N ILE A 67 -0.97 1.88 -10.31
CA ILE A 67 -1.16 3.16 -11.00
C ILE A 67 -0.64 3.06 -12.44
N ARG A 68 0.61 2.58 -12.63
CA ARG A 68 1.20 2.40 -13.97
C ARG A 68 0.38 1.46 -14.85
N HIS A 69 -0.21 0.42 -14.27
CA HIS A 69 -1.09 -0.50 -15.01
C HIS A 69 -2.38 0.18 -15.48
N LEU A 70 -3.04 0.92 -14.58
CA LEU A 70 -4.27 1.65 -14.91
C LEU A 70 -4.03 2.76 -15.94
N GLU A 71 -2.92 3.48 -15.84
CA GLU A 71 -2.52 4.49 -16.84
C GLU A 71 -2.37 3.87 -18.24
N LYS A 72 -1.73 2.69 -18.34
CA LYS A 72 -1.61 1.96 -19.60
C LYS A 72 -2.97 1.53 -20.15
N GLN A 73 -3.86 1.02 -19.30
CA GLN A 73 -5.22 0.65 -19.72
C GLN A 73 -6.00 1.86 -20.24
N LEU A 74 -5.94 3.00 -19.54
CA LEU A 74 -6.58 4.23 -19.98
C LEU A 74 -6.06 4.68 -21.35
N GLN A 75 -4.74 4.72 -21.53
CA GLN A 75 -4.12 5.08 -22.81
C GLN A 75 -4.53 4.13 -23.93
N TRP A 76 -4.61 2.83 -23.66
CA TRP A 76 -5.06 1.83 -24.62
C TRP A 76 -6.52 2.09 -25.02
N THR A 77 -7.43 2.25 -24.05
CA THR A 77 -8.85 2.52 -24.31
C THR A 77 -9.05 3.83 -25.09
N THR A 78 -8.30 4.89 -24.76
CA THR A 78 -8.36 6.16 -25.52
C THR A 78 -7.92 5.97 -26.97
N ARG A 79 -6.86 5.19 -27.21
CA ARG A 79 -6.41 4.90 -28.59
C ARG A 79 -7.45 4.12 -29.36
N GLU A 80 -8.04 3.10 -28.75
CA GLU A 80 -9.08 2.29 -29.38
C GLU A 80 -10.28 3.15 -29.76
N MET A 81 -10.79 3.97 -28.82
CA MET A 81 -11.91 4.85 -29.06
C MET A 81 -11.60 5.90 -30.14
N ASN A 82 -10.38 6.44 -30.20
CA ASN A 82 -9.95 7.35 -31.27
C ASN A 82 -9.91 6.66 -32.64
N SER A 83 -9.49 5.39 -32.69
CA SER A 83 -9.50 4.57 -33.92
C SER A 83 -10.93 4.34 -34.41
N GLU A 84 -11.84 3.97 -33.51
CA GLU A 84 -13.26 3.80 -33.84
C GLU A 84 -13.90 5.10 -34.36
N ILE A 85 -13.61 6.24 -33.71
CA ILE A 85 -14.08 7.56 -34.16
C ILE A 85 -13.55 7.87 -35.57
N ALA A 86 -12.27 7.59 -35.84
CA ALA A 86 -11.68 7.82 -37.16
C ALA A 86 -12.39 6.97 -38.24
N GLY A 87 -12.60 5.67 -37.99
CA GLY A 87 -13.31 4.79 -38.91
C GLY A 87 -14.77 5.19 -39.16
N CYS A 88 -15.47 5.64 -38.11
CA CYS A 88 -16.84 6.15 -38.23
C CYS A 88 -16.90 7.44 -39.08
N ARG A 89 -15.92 8.35 -38.90
CA ARG A 89 -15.81 9.57 -39.72
C ARG A 89 -15.56 9.26 -41.19
N GLU A 90 -14.68 8.31 -41.49
CA GLU A 90 -14.39 7.89 -42.86
C GLU A 90 -15.62 7.28 -43.56
N THR A 91 -16.36 6.42 -42.86
CA THR A 91 -17.62 5.86 -43.35
C THR A 91 -18.67 6.94 -43.62
N THR A 92 -18.76 7.94 -42.74
CA THR A 92 -19.70 9.06 -42.90
C THR A 92 -19.31 9.94 -44.09
N ALA A 93 -18.02 10.21 -44.27
CA ALA A 93 -17.50 10.97 -45.40
C ALA A 93 -17.76 10.25 -46.74
N GLY A 94 -17.48 8.95 -46.82
CA GLY A 94 -17.74 8.15 -48.03
C GLY A 94 -19.23 8.11 -48.40
N LYS A 95 -20.13 7.97 -47.41
CA LYS A 95 -21.58 8.06 -47.66
C LYS A 95 -22.01 9.44 -48.14
N ALA A 96 -21.41 10.52 -47.65
CA ALA A 96 -21.71 11.89 -48.07
C ALA A 96 -21.22 12.20 -49.49
N GLU A 97 -20.18 11.51 -49.96
CA GLU A 97 -19.71 11.60 -51.35
C GLU A 97 -20.63 10.84 -52.30
N LEU A 98 -21.03 9.61 -51.96
CA LEU A 98 -22.04 8.83 -52.69
C LEU A 98 -23.38 9.55 -52.87
N LEU A 99 -23.80 10.38 -51.90
CA LEU A 99 -25.03 11.18 -52.00
C LEU A 99 -24.89 12.45 -52.86
N ARG A 100 -23.67 12.89 -53.19
CA ARG A 100 -23.44 14.04 -54.08
C ARG A 100 -23.45 13.67 -55.56
N ASP A 101 -23.23 12.40 -55.87
CA ASP A 101 -23.16 11.88 -57.24
C ASP A 101 -24.52 11.38 -57.78
N VAL A 102 -25.62 11.59 -57.03
CA VAL A 102 -27.02 11.23 -57.37
C VAL A 102 -27.86 12.49 -57.51
#